data_AF-A0A0C2S3Z4-F1
#
_entry.id   AF-A0A0C2S3Z4-F1
#
_cell.length_a   1.000
_cell.length_b   1.000
_cell.length_c   1.000
_cell.angle_alpha   90.00
_cell.angle_beta   90.00
_cell.angle_gamma   90.00
#
_symmetry.space_group_name_H-M   'P 1'
#
loop_
_entity.id
_entity.type
_entity.pdbx_description
1 polymer ?
#
loop_
_entity_poly.entity_id
_entity_poly.type
_entity_poly.pdbx_seq_one_letter_code
_entity_poly.pdbx_strand_id
1 'polypeptide(L)'
;MTKTLFEVDFDSLMDVRPDLPAGSLPRLRSFTGPVCVADAMVPSRPVEFIQLNTGTILETVAVKLAKSPVTLFEASINLLSIPSLLFLSQMMPYLQNVRFTTSDSVEPPSHQFCDDVAEVLTFFPALESFELWGIHFEQTQKTPKKHGHIWKAKMFCPVHSSESNQQPFPDLFSEAFMHYL
;
A
#
# COMPACT_ATOMS: atom_id res chain seq x y z
N MET A 1 -10.20 32.63 9.92
CA MET A 1 -10.63 31.29 9.48
C MET A 1 -9.40 30.54 9.01
N THR A 2 -8.90 29.61 9.81
CA THR A 2 -7.72 28.79 9.47
C THR A 2 -8.13 27.71 8.46
N LYS A 3 -7.59 27.80 7.24
CA LYS A 3 -7.77 26.80 6.20
C LYS A 3 -7.30 25.46 6.73
N THR A 4 -8.22 24.52 6.88
CA THR A 4 -7.92 23.19 7.41
C THR A 4 -7.48 22.34 6.23
N LEU A 5 -6.27 21.81 6.30
CA LEU A 5 -5.67 21.06 5.20
C LEU A 5 -5.67 19.58 5.58
N PHE A 6 -6.38 18.78 4.78
CA PHE A 6 -6.61 17.35 5.00
C PHE A 6 -5.71 16.47 4.13
N GLU A 7 -5.17 17.03 3.05
CA GLU A 7 -4.43 16.33 2.02
C GLU A 7 -3.27 17.19 1.55
N VAL A 8 -2.10 16.57 1.40
CA VAL A 8 -0.92 17.20 0.81
C VAL A 8 -0.46 16.34 -0.34
N ASP A 9 -0.20 16.98 -1.48
CA ASP A 9 0.36 16.36 -2.67
C ASP A 9 1.66 17.06 -3.05
N PHE A 10 2.70 16.27 -3.33
CA PHE A 10 4.02 16.72 -3.75
C PHE A 10 4.42 16.05 -5.08
N ASP A 11 4.26 16.81 -6.15
CA ASP A 11 4.76 16.47 -7.49
C ASP A 11 6.31 16.56 -7.54
N SER A 12 6.95 15.45 -7.15
CA SER A 12 8.28 14.90 -7.52
C SER A 12 9.55 15.77 -7.72
N LEU A 13 9.60 17.08 -7.40
CA LEU A 13 10.81 17.89 -7.69
C LEU A 13 11.32 18.81 -6.57
N MET A 14 10.83 18.66 -5.34
CA MET A 14 11.29 19.49 -4.23
C MET A 14 12.37 18.74 -3.43
N ASP A 15 13.64 19.09 -3.66
CA ASP A 15 14.76 18.75 -2.74
C ASP A 15 14.65 19.48 -1.38
N VAL A 16 13.59 20.28 -1.21
CA VAL A 16 13.30 21.04 -0.01
C VAL A 16 12.51 20.15 0.95
N ARG A 17 13.16 19.71 2.04
CA ARG A 17 12.44 19.18 3.19
C ARG A 17 11.64 20.31 3.84
N PRO A 18 10.30 20.26 3.82
CA PRO A 18 9.52 21.28 4.49
C PRO A 18 9.72 21.14 6.00
N ASP A 19 10.30 22.17 6.62
CA ASP A 19 10.45 22.25 8.08
C ASP A 19 9.12 22.71 8.69
N LEU A 20 8.21 21.75 8.85
CA LEU A 20 6.90 21.95 9.47
C LEU A 20 6.89 21.29 10.84
N PRO A 21 6.66 22.03 11.93
CA PRO A 21 6.51 21.47 13.27
C PRO A 21 5.50 20.31 13.30
N ALA A 22 5.70 19.32 14.17
CA ALA A 22 4.80 18.16 14.27
C ALA A 22 3.33 18.53 14.51
N GLY A 23 3.08 19.64 15.22
CA GLY A 23 1.73 20.18 15.47
C GLY A 23 1.12 20.97 14.31
N SER A 24 1.89 21.25 13.26
CA SER A 24 1.36 21.82 12.02
C SER A 24 0.60 20.74 11.27
N LEU A 25 -0.62 21.03 10.81
CA LEU A 25 -1.54 20.10 10.15
C LEU A 25 -2.13 19.00 11.06
N PRO A 26 -2.82 19.35 12.16
CA PRO A 26 -3.40 18.37 13.10
C PRO A 26 -4.55 17.55 12.51
N ARG A 27 -4.94 17.81 11.26
CA ARG A 27 -6.04 17.11 10.55
C ARG A 27 -5.59 16.51 9.22
N LEU A 28 -4.28 16.37 9.00
CA LEU A 28 -3.74 15.71 7.81
C LEU A 28 -4.14 14.23 7.81
N ARG A 29 -4.89 13.80 6.79
CA ARG A 29 -5.39 12.43 6.62
C ARG A 29 -4.74 11.71 5.43
N SER A 30 -4.41 12.45 4.38
CA SER A 30 -3.82 11.94 3.14
C SER A 30 -2.47 12.60 2.88
N PHE A 31 -1.48 11.79 2.48
CA PHE A 31 -0.17 12.25 2.04
C PHE A 31 0.21 11.56 0.72
N THR A 32 0.54 12.36 -0.28
CA THR A 32 1.15 11.91 -1.54
C THR A 32 2.47 12.64 -1.75
N GLY A 33 3.55 11.89 -2.02
CA GLY A 33 4.85 12.49 -2.24
C GLY A 33 6.05 11.56 -2.09
N PRO A 34 7.27 12.12 -2.11
CA PRO A 34 8.50 11.34 -1.96
C PRO A 34 8.71 10.86 -0.52
N VAL A 35 9.39 9.72 -0.36
CA VAL A 35 9.74 9.13 0.95
C VAL A 35 10.42 10.13 1.88
N CYS A 36 11.33 10.97 1.37
CA CYS A 36 12.07 11.92 2.18
C CYS A 36 11.19 13.02 2.80
N VAL A 37 10.08 13.38 2.15
CA VAL A 37 9.10 14.34 2.66
C VAL A 37 8.12 13.64 3.59
N ALA A 38 7.70 12.41 3.26
CA ALA A 38 6.89 11.58 4.14
C ALA A 38 7.56 11.38 5.50
N ASP A 39 8.87 11.07 5.51
CA ASP A 39 9.69 10.89 6.71
C ASP A 39 9.69 12.11 7.64
N ALA A 40 9.57 13.32 7.08
CA ALA A 40 9.53 14.57 7.82
C ALA A 40 8.10 14.98 8.21
N MET A 41 7.11 14.70 7.37
CA MET A 41 5.76 15.25 7.51
C MET A 41 4.74 14.28 8.09
N VAL A 42 4.85 12.99 7.85
CA VAL A 42 3.82 12.04 8.30
C VAL A 42 3.88 11.76 9.80
N PRO A 43 5.06 11.55 10.44
CA PRO A 43 5.11 11.04 11.80
C PRO A 43 4.33 11.89 12.81
N SER A 44 3.60 11.21 13.69
CA SER A 44 2.78 11.84 14.75
C SER A 44 1.61 12.70 14.26
N ARG A 45 1.25 12.61 12.98
CA ARG A 45 0.04 13.21 12.41
C ARG A 45 -1.00 12.12 12.11
N PRO A 46 -2.31 12.43 12.08
CA PRO A 46 -3.36 11.43 11.91
C PRO A 46 -3.53 10.96 10.45
N VAL A 47 -2.42 10.68 9.77
CA VAL A 47 -2.39 10.25 8.36
C VAL A 47 -2.85 8.80 8.28
N GLU A 48 -3.86 8.57 7.45
CA GLU A 48 -4.49 7.27 7.20
C GLU A 48 -4.08 6.72 5.83
N PHE A 49 -3.88 7.61 4.85
CA PHE A 49 -3.45 7.27 3.49
C PHE A 49 -2.07 7.85 3.19
N ILE A 50 -1.17 6.98 2.72
CA ILE A 50 0.16 7.36 2.25
C ILE A 50 0.36 6.81 0.85
N GLN A 51 0.69 7.67 -0.10
CA GLN A 51 1.14 7.31 -1.43
C GLN A 51 2.56 7.82 -1.68
N LEU A 52 3.51 6.89 -1.79
CA LEU A 52 4.92 7.17 -2.02
C LEU A 52 5.23 7.06 -3.51
N ASN A 53 5.42 8.19 -4.17
CA ASN A 53 5.70 8.21 -5.61
C ASN A 53 7.16 7.90 -5.94
N THR A 54 8.10 8.19 -5.02
CA THR A 54 9.54 8.03 -5.22
C THR A 54 10.29 7.76 -3.91
N GLY A 55 11.45 7.12 -4.03
CA GLY A 55 12.36 6.80 -2.93
C GLY A 55 12.25 5.37 -2.43
N THR A 56 13.18 4.98 -1.55
CA THR A 56 13.24 3.62 -1.00
C THR A 56 12.68 3.58 0.41
N ILE A 57 11.74 2.67 0.66
CA ILE A 57 11.22 2.43 2.00
C ILE A 57 12.24 1.62 2.79
N LEU A 58 13.11 2.31 3.52
CA LEU A 58 13.99 1.68 4.50
C LEU A 58 13.23 1.38 5.79
N GLU A 59 13.69 0.40 6.56
CA GLU A 59 13.12 0.02 7.86
C GLU A 59 12.97 1.23 8.80
N THR A 60 13.97 2.12 8.81
CA THR A 60 13.95 3.35 9.62
C THR A 60 12.82 4.31 9.24
N VAL A 61 12.43 4.34 7.97
CA VAL A 61 11.31 5.16 7.48
C VAL A 61 10.00 4.51 7.92
N ALA A 62 9.84 3.20 7.73
CA ALA A 62 8.64 2.48 8.13
C ALA A 62 8.35 2.66 9.64
N VAL A 63 9.36 2.60 10.50
CA VAL A 63 9.23 2.85 11.96
C VAL A 63 8.70 4.26 12.25
N LYS A 64 9.10 5.27 11.48
CA LYS A 64 8.64 6.65 11.67
C LYS A 64 7.22 6.84 11.15
N LEU A 65 6.91 6.32 9.97
CA LEU A 65 5.57 6.36 9.38
C LEU A 65 4.55 5.61 10.25
N ALA A 66 4.96 4.53 10.91
CA ALA A 66 4.15 3.75 11.86
C ALA A 66 3.69 4.54 13.10
N LYS A 67 4.26 5.74 13.35
CA LYS A 67 3.76 6.65 14.40
C LYS A 67 2.43 7.30 14.03
N SER A 68 1.95 7.08 12.82
CA SER A 68 0.69 7.55 12.28
C SER A 68 -0.26 6.36 12.06
N PRO A 69 -1.58 6.55 12.17
CA PRO A 69 -2.57 5.48 12.06
C PRO A 69 -2.83 5.10 10.59
N VAL A 70 -1.78 4.67 9.88
CA VAL A 70 -1.84 4.36 8.44
C VAL A 70 -2.67 3.09 8.21
N THR A 71 -3.69 3.19 7.36
CA THR A 71 -4.55 2.06 6.95
C THR A 71 -4.39 1.73 5.47
N LEU A 72 -4.05 2.71 4.63
CA LEU A 72 -3.82 2.52 3.21
C LEU A 72 -2.40 3.01 2.87
N PHE A 73 -1.61 2.11 2.31
CA PHE A 73 -0.21 2.37 1.96
C PHE A 73 0.08 1.97 0.53
N GLU A 74 0.44 2.95 -0.29
CA GLU A 74 0.88 2.76 -1.66
C GLU A 74 2.32 3.20 -1.84
N ALA A 75 3.10 2.42 -2.59
CA ALA A 75 4.46 2.81 -2.94
C ALA A 75 4.92 2.25 -4.27
N SER A 76 5.65 3.06 -5.03
CA SER A 76 6.43 2.59 -6.17
C SER A 76 7.74 1.97 -5.67
N ILE A 77 7.90 0.66 -5.87
CA ILE A 77 9.09 -0.10 -5.48
C ILE A 77 9.63 -0.91 -6.66
N ASN A 78 10.95 -0.94 -6.81
CA ASN A 78 11.60 -1.74 -7.84
C ASN A 78 11.82 -3.18 -7.39
N LEU A 79 11.96 -3.41 -6.08
CA LEU A 79 12.24 -4.71 -5.49
C LEU A 79 11.48 -4.82 -4.16
N LEU A 80 10.71 -5.91 -4.00
CA LEU A 80 10.15 -6.31 -2.71
C LEU A 80 10.92 -7.52 -2.18
N SER A 81 11.27 -7.50 -0.90
CA SER A 81 11.84 -8.66 -0.22
C SER A 81 10.87 -9.17 0.85
N ILE A 82 10.84 -10.50 1.04
CA ILE A 82 10.05 -11.16 2.08
C ILE A 82 10.39 -10.60 3.48
N PRO A 83 11.67 -10.39 3.87
CA PRO A 83 12.00 -9.74 5.13
C PRO A 83 11.43 -8.33 5.28
N SER A 84 11.48 -7.51 4.22
CA SER A 84 10.93 -6.15 4.26
C SER A 84 9.41 -6.15 4.45
N LEU A 85 8.71 -7.09 3.79
CA LEU A 85 7.26 -7.22 3.93
C LEU A 85 6.87 -7.68 5.35
N LEU A 86 7.62 -8.64 5.91
CA LEU A 86 7.42 -9.09 7.29
C LEU A 86 7.70 -7.97 8.30
N PHE A 87 8.74 -7.16 8.07
CA PHE A 87 9.04 -6.00 8.89
C PHE A 87 7.89 -4.98 8.87
N LEU A 88 7.31 -4.73 7.68
CA LEU A 88 6.17 -3.83 7.53
C LEU A 88 4.95 -4.34 8.32
N SER A 89 4.69 -5.64 8.31
CA SER A 89 3.57 -6.24 9.06
C SER A 89 3.70 -6.05 10.57
N GLN A 90 4.94 -6.02 11.08
CA GLN A 90 5.23 -5.81 12.49
C GLN A 90 5.13 -4.33 12.89
N MET A 91 5.61 -3.43 12.03
CA MET A 91 5.64 -1.99 12.34
C MET A 91 4.31 -1.30 12.08
N MET A 92 3.54 -1.74 11.08
CA MET A 92 2.27 -1.13 10.70
C MET A 92 1.12 -2.17 10.75
N PRO A 93 0.76 -2.66 11.95
CA PRO A 93 -0.22 -3.74 12.10
C PRO A 93 -1.64 -3.33 11.68
N TYR A 94 -1.92 -2.04 11.52
CA TYR A 94 -3.25 -1.52 11.16
C TYR A 94 -3.45 -1.32 9.65
N LEU A 95 -2.47 -1.71 8.82
CA LEU A 95 -2.64 -1.67 7.37
C LEU A 95 -3.76 -2.60 6.93
N GLN A 96 -4.71 -2.02 6.22
CA GLN A 96 -5.85 -2.69 5.60
C GLN A 96 -5.59 -2.90 4.11
N ASN A 97 -4.96 -1.94 3.45
CA ASN A 97 -4.76 -1.95 2.01
C ASN A 97 -3.32 -1.58 1.70
N VAL A 98 -2.61 -2.48 1.02
CA VAL A 98 -1.20 -2.25 0.65
C VAL A 98 -1.03 -2.47 -0.84
N ARG A 99 -0.46 -1.48 -1.51
CA ARG A 99 -0.21 -1.52 -2.95
C ARG A 99 1.24 -1.20 -3.25
N PHE A 100 1.91 -2.13 -3.92
CA PHE A 100 3.23 -1.94 -4.46
C PHE A 100 3.18 -1.88 -5.97
N THR A 101 3.48 -0.73 -6.54
CA THR A 101 3.60 -0.55 -7.99
C THR A 101 5.08 -0.55 -8.38
N THR A 102 5.35 -0.65 -9.68
CA THR A 102 6.71 -0.46 -10.23
C THR A 102 6.60 0.42 -11.46
N SER A 103 7.54 1.35 -11.62
CA SER A 103 7.65 2.20 -12.82
C SER A 103 8.39 1.51 -13.95
N ASP A 104 9.10 0.42 -13.67
CA ASP A 104 9.93 -0.29 -14.62
C ASP A 104 9.14 -1.45 -15.25
N SER A 105 9.49 -1.85 -16.47
CA SER A 105 9.01 -3.09 -17.08
C SER A 105 9.69 -4.27 -16.36
N VAL A 106 9.21 -4.62 -15.17
CA VAL A 106 9.74 -5.74 -14.38
C VAL A 106 9.12 -7.05 -14.86
N GLU A 107 9.94 -8.10 -14.92
CA GLU A 107 9.44 -9.45 -15.16
C GLU A 107 8.44 -9.85 -14.05
N PRO A 108 7.34 -10.55 -14.38
CA PRO A 108 6.41 -11.02 -13.35
C PRO A 108 7.13 -11.85 -12.27
N PRO A 109 6.72 -11.73 -11.00
CA PRO A 109 7.32 -12.50 -9.92
C PRO A 109 7.05 -14.00 -10.13
N SER A 110 8.00 -14.83 -9.70
CA SER A 110 7.85 -16.28 -9.78
C SER A 110 6.71 -16.78 -8.90
N HIS A 111 6.14 -17.94 -9.24
CA HIS A 111 5.11 -18.59 -8.41
C HIS A 111 5.58 -18.81 -6.97
N GLN A 112 6.81 -19.27 -6.77
CA GLN A 112 7.40 -19.46 -5.45
C GLN A 112 7.43 -18.15 -4.65
N PHE A 113 7.82 -17.05 -5.28
CA PHE A 113 7.83 -15.75 -4.61
C PHE A 113 6.42 -15.30 -4.22
N CYS A 114 5.43 -15.51 -5.10
CA CYS A 114 4.04 -15.22 -4.77
C CYS A 114 3.52 -16.07 -3.60
N ASP A 115 3.91 -17.34 -3.52
CA ASP A 115 3.56 -18.21 -2.39
C ASP A 115 4.20 -17.71 -1.08
N ASP A 116 5.48 -17.31 -1.13
CA ASP A 116 6.19 -16.72 0.01
C ASP A 116 5.54 -15.41 0.47
N VAL A 117 5.13 -14.55 -0.48
CA VAL A 117 4.36 -13.33 -0.18
C VAL A 117 3.05 -13.68 0.51
N ALA A 118 2.27 -14.62 -0.04
CA ALA A 118 0.99 -15.04 0.52
C ALA A 118 1.12 -15.57 1.96
N GLU A 119 2.20 -16.29 2.27
CA GLU A 119 2.53 -16.70 3.64
C GLU A 119 2.78 -15.50 4.55
N VAL A 120 3.57 -14.52 4.11
CA VAL A 120 3.85 -13.31 4.90
C VAL A 120 2.60 -12.47 5.15
N LEU A 121 1.67 -12.40 4.19
CA LEU A 121 0.42 -11.65 4.36
C LEU A 121 -0.43 -12.16 5.53
N THR A 122 -0.20 -13.40 6.01
CA THR A 122 -0.87 -13.93 7.21
C THR A 122 -0.46 -13.22 8.51
N PHE A 123 0.68 -12.51 8.52
CA PHE A 123 1.17 -11.75 9.67
C PHE A 123 0.62 -10.33 9.75
N PHE A 124 -0.19 -9.88 8.77
CA PHE A 124 -0.90 -8.61 8.87
C PHE A 124 -2.28 -8.84 9.49
N PRO A 125 -2.53 -8.35 10.72
CA PRO A 125 -3.77 -8.68 11.43
C PRO A 125 -5.01 -7.94 10.90
N ALA A 126 -4.82 -6.79 10.23
CA ALA A 126 -5.91 -5.95 9.72
C ALA A 126 -6.02 -5.94 8.19
N LEU A 127 -5.20 -6.71 7.47
CA LEU A 127 -5.09 -6.62 6.01
C LEU A 127 -6.32 -7.20 5.31
N GLU A 128 -6.90 -6.40 4.44
CA GLU A 128 -8.08 -6.69 3.64
C GLU A 128 -7.72 -6.86 2.16
N SER A 129 -6.78 -6.07 1.64
CA SER A 129 -6.28 -6.19 0.27
C SER A 129 -4.77 -5.97 0.17
N PHE A 130 -4.15 -6.67 -0.79
CA PHE A 130 -2.75 -6.49 -1.14
C PHE A 130 -2.58 -6.59 -2.66
N GLU A 131 -1.82 -5.67 -3.24
CA GLU A 131 -1.45 -5.69 -4.65
C GLU A 131 0.07 -5.56 -4.79
N LEU A 132 0.67 -6.43 -5.59
CA LEU A 132 2.07 -6.35 -5.97
C LEU A 132 2.19 -6.36 -7.48
N TRP A 133 2.66 -5.25 -8.04
CA TRP A 133 2.91 -5.08 -9.47
C TRP A 133 1.71 -5.49 -10.33
N GLY A 134 0.49 -5.10 -9.89
CA GLY A 134 -0.78 -5.45 -10.54
C GLY A 134 -1.32 -6.85 -10.22
N ILE A 135 -0.60 -7.67 -9.45
CA ILE A 135 -1.10 -8.96 -8.96
C ILE A 135 -1.84 -8.73 -7.64
N HIS A 136 -3.16 -8.94 -7.66
CA HIS A 136 -3.98 -8.86 -6.46
C HIS A 136 -3.90 -10.15 -5.65
N PHE A 137 -3.80 -10.01 -4.34
CA PHE A 137 -3.88 -11.12 -3.40
C PHE A 137 -5.21 -11.03 -2.69
N GLU A 138 -6.00 -12.09 -2.78
CA GLU A 138 -7.33 -12.17 -2.18
C GLU A 138 -7.35 -13.16 -1.03
N GLN A 139 -8.20 -12.86 -0.05
CA GLN A 139 -8.43 -13.70 1.09
C GLN A 139 -9.44 -14.80 0.75
N THR A 140 -8.99 -16.04 0.65
CA THR A 140 -9.82 -17.13 0.11
C THR A 140 -10.63 -17.91 1.13
N GLN A 141 -10.32 -17.81 2.43
CA GLN A 141 -11.13 -18.35 3.55
C GLN A 141 -10.53 -17.99 4.92
N LYS A 142 -11.37 -17.89 5.96
CA LYS A 142 -10.96 -17.98 7.37
C LYS A 142 -10.73 -19.45 7.70
N THR A 143 -9.50 -19.85 8.05
CA THR A 143 -9.26 -21.25 8.39
C THR A 143 -10.00 -21.63 9.68
N PRO A 144 -10.75 -22.75 9.71
CA PRO A 144 -11.56 -23.11 10.87
C PRO A 144 -10.75 -23.58 12.09
N LYS A 145 -9.42 -23.75 11.97
CA LYS A 145 -8.56 -24.34 13.00
C LYS A 145 -7.29 -23.54 13.35
N LYS A 146 -7.04 -22.41 12.69
CA LYS A 146 -5.95 -21.49 13.03
C LYS A 146 -6.48 -20.06 12.89
N HIS A 147 -6.03 -19.15 13.75
CA HIS A 147 -6.29 -17.72 13.58
C HIS A 147 -5.49 -17.20 12.39
N GLY A 148 -5.94 -17.53 11.18
CA GLY A 148 -5.21 -17.23 9.96
C GLY A 148 -6.11 -17.26 8.74
N HIS A 149 -5.89 -16.27 7.90
CA HIS A 149 -6.48 -16.16 6.59
C HIS A 149 -5.57 -16.82 5.55
N ILE A 150 -6.13 -17.46 4.53
CA ILE A 150 -5.35 -17.96 3.39
C ILE A 150 -5.37 -16.91 2.29
N TRP A 151 -4.20 -16.37 1.97
CA TRP A 151 -4.00 -15.49 0.84
C TRP A 151 -3.68 -16.29 -0.42
N LYS A 152 -4.19 -15.84 -1.57
CA LYS A 152 -3.80 -16.38 -2.87
C LYS A 152 -3.63 -15.26 -3.88
N ALA A 153 -2.56 -15.35 -4.67
CA ALA A 153 -2.37 -14.50 -5.83
C ALA A 153 -3.46 -14.81 -6.87
N LYS A 154 -4.24 -13.80 -7.22
CA LYS A 154 -5.13 -13.80 -8.36
C LYS A 154 -4.34 -13.33 -9.56
N MET A 155 -3.58 -14.27 -10.13
CA MET A 155 -2.94 -14.03 -11.42
C MET A 155 -4.03 -13.97 -12.49
N PHE A 156 -4.11 -12.86 -13.22
CA PHE A 156 -4.88 -12.83 -14.45
C PHE A 156 -4.22 -13.80 -15.42
N CYS A 157 -4.73 -15.02 -15.53
CA CYS A 157 -4.46 -15.82 -16.72
C CYS A 157 -5.09 -15.05 -17.89
N PRO A 158 -4.32 -14.60 -18.90
CA PRO A 158 -4.94 -14.24 -20.15
C PRO A 158 -5.61 -15.51 -20.64
N VAL A 159 -6.94 -15.55 -20.58
CA VAL A 159 -7.71 -16.59 -21.23
C VAL A 159 -7.31 -16.51 -22.70
N HIS A 160 -6.51 -17.47 -23.16
CA HIS A 160 -6.34 -17.70 -24.59
C HIS A 160 -7.74 -17.78 -25.16
N SER A 161 -8.08 -16.74 -25.90
CA SER A 161 -9.44 -16.41 -26.26
C SER A 161 -9.91 -17.39 -27.31
N SER A 162 -10.56 -18.46 -26.89
CA SER A 162 -11.57 -19.12 -27.71
C SER A 162 -12.94 -18.66 -27.22
N GLU A 163 -13.36 -17.57 -27.84
CA GLU A 163 -14.74 -17.17 -28.14
C GLU A 163 -15.82 -17.07 -27.03
N SER A 164 -16.33 -15.83 -26.96
CA SER A 164 -17.74 -15.43 -26.79
C SER A 164 -18.22 -14.96 -25.41
N ASN A 165 -18.81 -13.77 -25.48
CA ASN A 165 -19.67 -13.06 -24.53
C ASN A 165 -19.00 -12.35 -23.35
N GLN A 166 -18.52 -11.14 -23.67
CA GLN A 166 -18.19 -10.06 -22.76
C GLN A 166 -19.38 -9.70 -21.86
N GLN A 167 -19.14 -9.68 -20.55
CA GLN A 167 -19.75 -8.70 -19.66
C GLN A 167 -18.60 -8.08 -18.85
N PRO A 168 -18.36 -6.75 -18.94
CA PRO A 168 -17.26 -6.13 -18.24
C PRO A 168 -17.59 -6.07 -16.74
N PHE A 169 -16.76 -6.72 -15.92
CA PHE A 169 -16.76 -6.50 -14.48
C PHE A 169 -16.16 -5.11 -14.20
N PRO A 170 -16.75 -4.31 -13.30
CA PRO A 170 -16.17 -3.04 -12.92
C PRO A 170 -14.89 -3.28 -12.13
N ASP A 171 -13.85 -2.54 -12.51
CA ASP A 171 -12.57 -2.47 -11.84
C ASP A 171 -12.79 -1.97 -10.39
N LEU A 172 -12.39 -2.79 -9.41
CA LEU A 172 -12.60 -2.56 -7.98
C LEU A 172 -11.88 -1.30 -7.47
N PHE A 173 -10.94 -0.76 -8.27
CA PHE A 173 -10.17 0.45 -7.97
C PHE A 173 -10.51 1.63 -8.90
N SER A 174 -11.54 1.51 -9.75
CA SER A 174 -12.04 2.65 -10.54
C SER A 174 -12.76 3.66 -9.65
N GLU A 175 -12.78 4.92 -10.08
CA GLU A 175 -13.37 6.12 -9.43
C GLU A 175 -14.77 5.93 -8.79
N ALA A 176 -15.51 4.88 -9.14
CA ALA A 176 -16.80 4.54 -8.53
C ALA A 176 -16.74 4.23 -7.03
N PHE A 177 -15.60 3.79 -6.49
CA PHE A 177 -15.46 3.54 -5.03
C PHE A 177 -15.23 4.81 -4.21
N MET A 178 -14.76 5.89 -4.85
CA MET A 178 -14.52 7.19 -4.19
C MET A 178 -15.80 8.00 -3.96
N HIS A 179 -16.95 7.54 -4.46
CA HIS A 179 -18.25 8.20 -4.26
C HIS A 179 -19.00 7.78 -2.99
N TYR A 180 -18.40 6.92 -2.15
CA TYR A 180 -19.02 6.41 -0.92
C TYR A 180 -18.29 6.74 0.39
N LEU A 181 -17.39 7.73 0.39
CA LEU A 181 -16.79 8.31 1.60
C LEU A 181 -17.14 9.79 1.74
#